data_AF-A0A925GRY2-F1
#
_entry.id   AF-A0A925GRY2-F1
#
_cell.length_a   1.000
_cell.length_b   1.000
_cell.length_c   1.000
_cell.angle_alpha   90.00
_cell.angle_beta   90.00
_cell.angle_gamma   90.00
#
_symmetry.space_group_name_H-M   'P 1'
#
loop_
_entity.id
_entity.type
_entity.pdbx_description
1 polymer ?
#
loop_
_entity_poly.entity_id
_entity_poly.type
_entity_poly.pdbx_seq_one_letter_code
_entity_poly.pdbx_strand_id
1 'polypeptide(L)'
;MSLGSRPDSQKSLGFPKSVRILRRSDFRKVYDEGFRHTCPFFAAFCLRISAEPEGESSDEKAGGPHIGFTTPRALGKAVVRNRIRRRLRESVRLNLESLPRTWWIVLNPRKPVLEAPFADLEREVRRLFERCAKS
;
A
#
# COMPACT_ATOMS: atom_id res chain seq x y z
N MET A 1 27.87 2.43 35.67
CA MET A 1 26.82 3.39 35.24
C MET A 1 26.55 3.13 33.77
N SER A 2 25.52 2.35 33.45
CA SER A 2 25.19 1.94 32.09
C SER A 2 24.21 2.96 31.50
N LEU A 3 24.64 3.72 30.49
CA LEU A 3 23.79 4.67 29.79
C LEU A 3 22.79 3.88 28.95
N GLY A 4 21.51 4.02 29.31
CA GLY A 4 20.38 3.34 28.70
C GLY A 4 20.29 3.57 27.19
N SER A 5 19.99 2.47 26.49
CA SER A 5 19.57 2.44 25.09
C SER A 5 18.48 3.48 24.83
N ARG A 6 18.68 4.30 23.79
CA ARG A 6 17.71 5.29 23.33
C ARG A 6 16.39 4.60 22.91
N PRO A 7 15.22 5.08 23.35
CA PRO A 7 13.94 4.47 23.04
C PRO A 7 13.47 4.84 21.62
N ASP A 8 12.75 3.89 21.03
CA ASP A 8 11.86 3.95 19.86
C ASP A 8 12.07 5.05 18.82
N SER A 9 12.55 4.63 17.64
CA SER A 9 12.41 5.39 16.41
C SER A 9 10.94 5.71 16.17
N GLN A 10 10.55 6.98 16.37
CA GLN A 10 9.22 7.48 16.08
C GLN A 10 8.78 7.06 14.67
N LYS A 11 7.91 6.02 14.57
CA LYS A 11 7.27 5.66 13.30
C LYS A 11 6.52 6.90 12.81
N SER A 12 6.96 7.47 11.68
CA SER A 12 6.31 8.66 11.14
C SER A 12 4.81 8.40 10.98
N LEU A 13 3.97 9.27 11.54
CA LEU A 13 2.51 9.15 11.46
C LEU A 13 1.97 9.30 10.03
N GLY A 14 2.81 9.74 9.09
CA GLY A 14 2.48 9.89 7.68
C GLY A 14 2.77 8.62 6.86
N PHE A 15 1.97 8.41 5.81
CA PHE A 15 2.31 7.42 4.78
C PHE A 15 3.52 7.92 3.99
N PRO A 16 4.68 7.24 3.96
CA PRO A 16 5.88 7.77 3.31
C PRO A 16 5.65 8.04 1.82
N LYS A 17 6.38 8.99 1.22
CA LYS A 17 6.32 9.23 -0.24
C LYS A 17 7.06 8.13 -1.02
N SER A 18 8.14 7.61 -0.46
CA SER A 18 8.97 6.54 -1.04
C SER A 18 8.22 5.24 -1.30
N VAL A 19 7.12 5.00 -0.57
CA VAL A 19 6.29 3.80 -0.73
C VAL A 19 5.06 4.03 -1.62
N ARG A 20 5.00 5.14 -2.37
CA ARG A 20 3.82 5.49 -3.19
C ARG A 20 4.08 5.27 -4.66
N ILE A 21 3.11 4.69 -5.36
CA ILE A 21 3.04 4.77 -6.82
C ILE A 21 2.55 6.17 -7.19
N LEU A 22 3.38 6.93 -7.91
CA LEU A 22 3.07 8.32 -8.32
C LEU A 22 2.78 8.44 -9.82
N ARG A 23 3.48 7.67 -10.68
CA ARG A 23 3.39 7.81 -12.14
C ARG A 23 2.25 6.98 -12.70
N ARG A 24 1.50 7.53 -13.65
CA ARG A 24 0.39 6.83 -14.33
C ARG A 24 0.85 5.55 -15.06
N SER A 25 2.06 5.57 -15.62
CA SER A 25 2.70 4.40 -16.25
C SER A 25 2.84 3.24 -15.26
N ASP A 26 3.24 3.54 -14.03
CA ASP A 26 3.46 2.54 -12.98
C ASP A 26 2.12 1.93 -12.54
N PHE A 27 1.05 2.74 -12.43
CA PHE A 27 -0.31 2.22 -12.23
C PHE A 27 -0.74 1.27 -13.35
N ARG A 28 -0.51 1.67 -14.60
CA ARG A 28 -0.88 0.86 -15.77
C ARG A 28 -0.14 -0.47 -15.77
N LYS A 29 1.17 -0.46 -15.52
CA LYS A 29 1.98 -1.67 -15.41
C LYS A 29 1.41 -2.67 -14.39
N VAL A 30 1.03 -2.18 -13.20
CA VAL A 30 0.44 -3.03 -12.15
C VAL A 30 -0.92 -3.60 -12.57
N TYR A 31 -1.72 -2.85 -13.34
CA TYR A 31 -2.99 -3.36 -13.85
C TYR A 31 -2.83 -4.40 -14.96
N ASP A 32 -1.86 -4.21 -15.85
CA ASP A 32 -1.66 -5.02 -17.04
C ASP A 32 -0.94 -6.35 -16.72
N GLU A 33 0.03 -6.33 -15.80
CA GLU A 33 0.89 -7.49 -15.49
C GLU A 33 0.62 -8.13 -14.12
N GLY A 34 -0.10 -7.44 -13.22
CA GLY A 34 -0.32 -7.88 -11.85
C GLY A 34 -1.46 -8.89 -11.70
N PHE A 35 -1.37 -9.77 -10.69
CA PHE A 35 -2.49 -10.63 -10.33
C PHE A 35 -3.54 -9.84 -9.53
N ARG A 36 -4.78 -10.31 -9.58
CA ARG A 36 -5.91 -9.67 -8.88
C ARG A 36 -6.26 -10.38 -7.58
N HIS A 37 -6.44 -9.61 -6.52
CA HIS A 37 -7.08 -10.03 -5.28
C HIS A 37 -8.32 -9.18 -5.03
N THR A 38 -9.40 -9.75 -4.51
CA THR A 38 -10.66 -9.02 -4.28
C THR A 38 -11.26 -9.42 -2.95
N CYS A 39 -11.74 -8.43 -2.22
CA CYS A 39 -12.53 -8.59 -0.99
C CYS A 39 -13.72 -7.60 -1.01
N PRO A 40 -14.62 -7.64 -0.01
CA PRO A 40 -15.76 -6.71 0.06
C PRO A 40 -15.36 -5.22 0.08
N PHE A 41 -14.16 -4.90 0.59
CA PHE A 41 -13.71 -3.51 0.80
C PHE A 41 -12.91 -2.94 -0.37
N PHE A 42 -12.16 -3.75 -1.11
CA PHE A 42 -11.33 -3.30 -2.23
C PHE A 42 -11.02 -4.42 -3.22
N ALA A 43 -10.62 -4.04 -4.43
CA ALA A 43 -9.84 -4.89 -5.32
C ALA A 43 -8.37 -4.44 -5.28
N ALA A 44 -7.45 -5.38 -5.17
CA ALA A 44 -6.01 -5.14 -5.22
C ALA A 44 -5.43 -5.76 -6.50
N PHE A 45 -4.49 -5.07 -7.11
CA PHE A 45 -3.67 -5.55 -8.20
C PHE A 45 -2.23 -5.58 -7.71
N CYS A 46 -1.58 -6.72 -7.81
CA CYS A 46 -0.28 -6.97 -7.19
C CYS A 46 0.70 -7.46 -8.24
N LEU A 47 1.79 -6.72 -8.41
CA LEU A 47 2.88 -7.04 -9.32
C LEU A 47 4.18 -7.17 -8.53
N ARG A 48 4.84 -8.32 -8.65
CA ARG A 48 6.18 -8.52 -8.10
C ARG A 48 7.19 -8.05 -9.13
N ILE A 49 8.00 -7.07 -8.77
CA ILE A 49 9.09 -6.56 -9.61
C ILE A 49 10.36 -7.31 -9.20
N SER A 50 11.01 -7.99 -10.15
CA SER A 50 12.36 -8.51 -9.96
C SER A 50 13.30 -7.32 -9.75
N ALA A 51 14.01 -7.31 -8.63
CA ALA A 51 15.10 -6.37 -8.40
C ALA A 51 16.30 -6.83 -9.23
N GLU A 52 16.30 -6.56 -10.53
CA GLU A 52 17.53 -6.65 -11.34
C GLU A 52 18.44 -5.48 -10.95
N PRO A 53 19.71 -5.72 -10.58
CA PRO A 53 20.68 -4.67 -10.31
C PRO A 53 21.36 -4.29 -11.61
N GLU A 54 20.67 -3.55 -12.49
CA GLU A 54 21.35 -2.94 -13.63
C GLU A 54 21.07 -1.44 -13.67
N GLY A 55 22.13 -0.70 -13.35
CA GLY A 55 22.21 0.74 -13.53
C GLY A 55 22.10 1.48 -12.21
N GLU A 56 23.23 2.05 -11.78
CA GLU A 56 23.33 3.24 -10.94
C GLU A 56 22.45 4.35 -11.54
N SER A 57 21.14 4.27 -11.31
CA SER A 57 20.19 5.31 -11.64
C SER A 57 19.69 5.86 -10.32
N SER A 58 19.99 7.13 -10.11
CA SER A 58 19.74 7.92 -8.92
C SER A 58 18.25 8.19 -8.64
N ASP A 59 17.37 7.23 -8.94
CA ASP A 59 15.95 7.32 -8.68
C ASP A 59 15.66 6.70 -7.31
N GLU A 60 15.06 7.50 -6.41
CA GLU A 60 14.54 7.13 -5.07
C GLU A 60 13.55 5.93 -5.04
N LYS A 61 13.36 5.23 -6.16
CA LYS A 61 12.55 4.02 -6.33
C LYS A 61 13.20 2.76 -5.77
N ALA A 62 14.51 2.79 -5.51
CA ALA A 62 15.25 1.67 -4.94
C ALA A 62 15.15 1.68 -3.40
N GLY A 63 14.05 1.16 -2.84
CA GLY A 63 14.02 1.03 -1.38
C GLY A 63 12.81 0.42 -0.70
N GLY A 64 11.72 0.05 -1.37
CA GLY A 64 10.58 -0.48 -0.63
C GLY A 64 9.37 -0.85 -1.49
N PRO A 65 8.34 -1.46 -0.88
CA PRO A 65 7.11 -1.75 -1.59
C PRO A 65 6.44 -0.45 -2.03
N HIS A 66 5.81 -0.47 -3.20
CA HIS A 66 5.12 0.68 -3.77
C HIS A 66 3.61 0.47 -3.77
N ILE A 67 2.86 1.37 -3.15
CA ILE A 67 1.41 1.28 -3.00
C ILE A 67 0.72 2.46 -3.69
N GLY A 68 -0.22 2.15 -4.58
CA GLY A 68 -1.13 3.09 -5.22
C GLY A 68 -2.54 2.97 -4.65
N PHE A 69 -3.27 4.08 -4.60
CA PHE A 69 -4.69 4.10 -4.23
C PHE A 69 -5.47 4.84 -5.30
N THR A 70 -6.45 4.18 -5.92
CA THR A 70 -7.43 4.87 -6.76
C THR A 70 -8.64 5.30 -5.93
N THR A 71 -9.32 6.36 -6.35
CA THR A 71 -10.55 6.83 -5.69
C THR A 71 -11.44 7.50 -6.73
N PRO A 72 -12.12 6.71 -7.58
CA PRO A 72 -12.91 7.23 -8.68
C PRO A 72 -14.05 8.13 -8.18
N ARG A 73 -14.51 9.05 -9.04
CA ARG A 73 -15.61 9.98 -8.72
C ARG A 73 -16.90 9.25 -8.29
N ALA A 74 -17.12 8.02 -8.80
CA ALA A 74 -18.25 7.17 -8.44
C ALA A 74 -18.35 6.80 -6.94
N LEU A 75 -17.25 6.90 -6.18
CA LEU A 75 -17.27 6.66 -4.73
C LEU A 75 -17.92 7.82 -3.94
N GLY A 76 -18.13 8.98 -4.56
CA GLY A 76 -18.82 10.12 -3.99
C GLY A 76 -18.01 11.41 -4.01
N LYS A 77 -18.48 12.40 -3.24
CA LYS A 77 -17.86 13.73 -3.11
C LYS A 77 -16.43 13.62 -2.56
N ALA A 78 -15.65 14.70 -2.73
CA ALA A 78 -14.24 14.75 -2.32
C ALA A 78 -14.01 14.31 -0.86
N VAL A 79 -14.86 14.75 0.07
CA VAL A 79 -14.77 14.40 1.49
C VAL A 79 -14.89 12.89 1.72
N VAL A 80 -15.88 12.26 1.09
CA VAL A 80 -16.11 10.80 1.16
C VAL A 80 -14.90 10.03 0.62
N ARG A 81 -14.40 10.42 -0.57
CA ARG A 81 -13.22 9.80 -1.18
C ARG A 81 -11.96 9.96 -0.32
N ASN A 82 -11.78 11.13 0.29
CA ASN A 82 -10.66 11.39 1.19
C ASN A 82 -10.75 10.55 2.46
N ARG A 83 -11.96 10.36 3.02
CA ARG A 83 -12.19 9.48 4.17
C ARG A 83 -11.86 8.03 3.83
N ILE A 84 -12.33 7.52 2.69
CA ILE A 84 -11.98 6.18 2.18
C ILE A 84 -10.46 6.04 2.05
N ARG A 85 -9.81 6.98 1.36
CA ARG A 85 -8.36 6.95 1.15
C ARG A 85 -7.59 6.97 2.47
N ARG A 86 -7.99 7.79 3.44
CA ARG A 86 -7.36 7.87 4.77
C ARG A 86 -7.48 6.54 5.52
N ARG A 87 -8.68 5.95 5.59
CA ARG A 87 -8.91 4.67 6.28
C ARG A 87 -8.08 3.54 5.68
N LEU A 88 -8.11 3.39 4.36
CA LEU A 88 -7.38 2.31 3.68
C LEU A 88 -5.85 2.52 3.73
N ARG A 89 -5.40 3.77 3.66
CA ARG A 89 -3.97 4.09 3.79
C ARG A 89 -3.45 3.76 5.18
N GLU A 90 -4.26 3.98 6.22
CA GLU A 90 -3.88 3.65 7.58
C GLU A 90 -3.78 2.14 7.80
N SER A 91 -4.75 1.35 7.32
CA SER A 91 -4.65 -0.11 7.39
C SER A 91 -3.41 -0.65 6.66
N VAL A 92 -3.02 -0.03 5.54
CA VAL A 92 -1.77 -0.38 4.84
C VAL A 92 -0.54 0.05 5.63
N ARG A 93 -0.52 1.26 6.21
CA ARG A 93 0.60 1.78 7.01
C ARG A 93 0.95 0.84 8.17
N LEU A 94 -0.06 0.30 8.85
CA LEU A 94 0.14 -0.61 9.98
C LEU A 94 0.75 -1.97 9.59
N ASN A 95 0.57 -2.40 8.34
CA ASN A 95 1.02 -3.71 7.86
C ASN A 95 2.20 -3.61 6.87
N LEU A 96 2.73 -2.40 6.61
CA LEU A 96 3.70 -2.15 5.54
C LEU A 96 5.01 -2.93 5.71
N GLU A 97 5.41 -3.20 6.96
CA GLU A 97 6.62 -3.95 7.31
C GLU A 97 6.55 -5.44 6.94
N SER A 98 5.35 -6.02 6.80
CA SER A 98 5.19 -7.43 6.43
C SER A 98 5.23 -7.66 4.92
N LEU A 99 5.20 -6.59 4.11
CA LEU A 99 5.20 -6.69 2.66
C LEU A 99 6.63 -6.67 2.10
N PRO A 100 7.05 -7.68 1.31
CA PRO A 100 8.37 -7.67 0.70
C PRO A 100 8.58 -6.44 -0.20
N ARG A 101 9.82 -5.93 -0.24
CA ARG A 101 10.16 -4.67 -0.93
C ARG A 101 9.95 -4.70 -2.45
N THR A 102 9.84 -5.89 -3.02
CA THR A 102 9.66 -6.14 -4.46
C THR A 102 8.23 -5.95 -4.95
N TRP A 103 7.27 -5.67 -4.08
CA TRP A 103 5.85 -5.60 -4.46
C TRP A 103 5.38 -4.19 -4.82
N TRP A 104 4.71 -4.11 -5.97
CA TRP A 104 3.92 -2.96 -6.39
C TRP A 104 2.45 -3.33 -6.32
N ILE A 105 1.66 -2.58 -5.54
CA ILE A 105 0.25 -2.89 -5.28
C ILE A 105 -0.61 -1.67 -5.55
N VAL A 106 -1.67 -1.83 -6.35
CA VAL A 106 -2.70 -0.80 -6.53
C VAL A 106 -4.01 -1.25 -5.89
N LEU A 107 -4.51 -0.44 -4.96
CA LEU A 107 -5.77 -0.67 -4.26
C LEU A 107 -6.89 0.20 -4.86
N ASN A 108 -7.96 -0.47 -5.26
CA ASN A 108 -9.21 0.10 -5.75
C ASN A 108 -10.30 -0.07 -4.67
N PRO A 109 -10.52 0.93 -3.80
CA PRO A 109 -11.48 0.85 -2.71
C PRO A 109 -12.93 0.86 -3.19
N ARG A 110 -13.80 0.28 -2.38
CA ARG A 110 -15.26 0.25 -2.52
C ARG A 110 -15.93 1.06 -1.41
N LYS A 111 -17.21 1.39 -1.58
CA LYS A 111 -17.99 2.17 -0.58
C LYS A 111 -18.01 1.57 0.84
N PRO A 112 -18.07 0.23 1.03
CA PRO A 112 -18.09 -0.37 2.37
C PRO A 112 -16.91 0.01 3.28
N VAL A 113 -15.78 0.48 2.73
CA VAL A 113 -14.63 1.00 3.51
C VAL A 113 -15.04 2.11 4.49
N LEU A 114 -16.09 2.89 4.20
CA LEU A 114 -16.52 4.01 5.04
C LEU A 114 -17.06 3.57 6.41
N GLU A 115 -17.81 2.47 6.41
CA GLU A 115 -18.66 2.04 7.52
C GLU A 115 -18.12 0.79 8.21
N ALA A 116 -17.33 -0.02 7.51
CA ALA A 116 -16.71 -1.20 8.07
C ALA A 116 -15.94 -0.90 9.37
N PRO A 117 -15.96 -1.77 10.38
CA PRO A 117 -15.01 -1.71 11.48
C PRO A 117 -13.57 -1.65 10.97
N PHE A 118 -12.73 -0.81 11.58
CA PHE A 118 -11.34 -0.65 11.12
C PHE A 118 -10.56 -1.97 11.19
N ALA A 119 -10.80 -2.77 12.22
CA ALA A 119 -10.18 -4.09 12.39
C ALA A 119 -10.48 -5.05 11.21
N ASP A 120 -11.68 -4.98 10.63
CA ASP A 120 -12.04 -5.79 9.47
C ASP A 120 -11.29 -5.35 8.22
N LEU A 121 -11.16 -4.04 8.03
CA LEU A 121 -10.38 -3.47 6.93
C LEU A 121 -8.89 -3.85 7.04
N GLU A 122 -8.33 -3.72 8.25
CA GLU A 122 -6.94 -4.08 8.53
C GLU A 122 -6.69 -5.57 8.29
N ARG A 123 -7.61 -6.44 8.73
CA ARG A 123 -7.52 -7.90 8.51
C ARG A 123 -7.47 -8.25 7.02
N GLU A 124 -8.29 -7.62 6.19
CA GLU A 124 -8.26 -7.87 4.73
C GLU A 124 -6.96 -7.37 4.08
N VAL A 125 -6.40 -6.25 4.54
CA VAL A 125 -5.08 -5.80 4.09
C VAL A 125 -3.98 -6.77 4.51
N ARG A 126 -4.02 -7.27 5.75
CA ARG A 126 -3.06 -8.27 6.24
C ARG A 126 -3.10 -9.55 5.40
N ARG A 127 -4.30 -10.08 5.12
CA ARG A 127 -4.51 -11.26 4.26
C ARG A 127 -3.94 -11.06 2.85
N LEU A 128 -4.13 -9.87 2.26
CA LEU A 128 -3.53 -9.53 0.98
C LEU A 128 -1.99 -9.60 1.04
N PHE A 129 -1.38 -9.05 2.09
CA PHE A 129 0.08 -8.98 2.22
C PHE A 129 0.68 -10.36 2.52
N GLU A 130 0.04 -11.17 3.36
CA GLU A 130 0.41 -12.57 3.58
C GLU A 130 0.39 -13.38 2.28
N ARG A 131 -0.61 -13.13 1.40
CA ARG A 131 -0.65 -13.76 0.08
C ARG A 131 0.53 -13.32 -0.80
N CYS A 132 0.85 -12.03 -0.81
CA CYS A 132 2.02 -11.52 -1.55
C CYS A 132 3.34 -12.07 -1.01
N ALA A 133 3.45 -12.27 0.31
CA ALA A 133 4.65 -12.86 0.92
C ALA A 133 4.84 -14.35 0.59
N LYS A 134 3.74 -15.07 0.29
CA LYS A 134 3.76 -16.50 -0.09
C LYS A 134 3.87 -16.77 -1.59
N SER A 135 3.77 -15.73 -2.43
CA SER A 135 3.78 -15.83 -3.91
C SER A 135 5.15 -15.48 -4.48
#